data_AF-A0A969WUD5-F1
#
_entry.id   AF-A0A969WUD5-F1
#
_cell.length_a   1.000
_cell.length_b   1.000
_cell.length_c   1.000
_cell.angle_alpha   90.00
_cell.angle_beta   90.00
_cell.angle_gamma   90.00
#
_symmetry.space_group_name_H-M   'P 1'
#
loop_
_entity.id
_entity.type
_entity.pdbx_description
1 polymer ?
#
loop_
_entity_poly.entity_id
_entity_poly.type
_entity_poly.pdbx_seq_one_letter_code
_entity_poly.pdbx_strand_id
1 'polypeptide(L)'
;YYIADNALSKFAEVLGKSGDSKQFLNQSLKYKKYYSKEYKTFRPLLPNGEFLSPFDPKQGENFEPVPGFHEGSAWNYSFMVPHDVPGLIKLMGGKRAFVKHLQEVFEEDHYDPTNEPNISYPFLFSYVKGEEWRTQKLVRELIQEHFKNSPDGLPGIDDTGTMSTWVVFSMMGFYPDNATDASYTLTSPVFDKVTIKLNPDFYDKEELVIETNKSSDDALYIKRTTVDGKRFKGYRITHKDLVNAEKIVFDLSSKK
;
A
#
# COMPACT_ATOMS: atom_id res chain seq x y z
N TYR A 1 -14.88 7.52 -1.54
CA TYR A 1 -15.99 7.13 -0.65
C TYR A 1 -15.92 5.69 -0.14
N TYR A 2 -15.74 4.67 -0.99
CA TYR A 2 -15.82 3.27 -0.52
C TYR A 2 -14.83 2.87 0.59
N ILE A 3 -13.64 3.48 0.61
CA ILE A 3 -12.68 3.30 1.71
C ILE A 3 -13.27 3.85 3.03
N ALA A 4 -13.89 5.03 3.00
CA ALA A 4 -14.55 5.63 4.16
C ALA A 4 -15.76 4.80 4.64
N ASP A 5 -16.57 4.26 3.72
CA ASP A 5 -17.65 3.33 4.09
C ASP A 5 -17.08 2.09 4.80
N ASN A 6 -15.95 1.56 4.36
CA ASN A 6 -15.32 0.44 5.06
C ASN A 6 -14.85 0.83 6.47
N ALA A 7 -14.28 2.02 6.65
CA ALA A 7 -13.92 2.53 7.97
C ALA A 7 -15.14 2.68 8.88
N LEU A 8 -16.26 3.24 8.37
CA LEU A 8 -17.53 3.34 9.10
C LEU A 8 -18.09 1.96 9.47
N SER A 9 -17.94 0.98 8.60
CA SER A 9 -18.34 -0.41 8.87
C SER A 9 -17.60 -1.00 10.07
N LYS A 10 -16.27 -0.81 10.12
CA LYS A 10 -15.43 -1.25 11.24
C LYS A 10 -15.74 -0.50 12.53
N PHE A 11 -15.98 0.81 12.44
CA PHE A 11 -16.36 1.60 13.60
C PHE A 11 -17.72 1.19 14.18
N ALA A 12 -18.71 0.98 13.32
CA ALA A 12 -20.02 0.48 13.73
C ALA A 12 -19.95 -0.91 14.38
N GLU A 13 -19.07 -1.79 13.91
CA GLU A 13 -18.83 -3.11 14.50
C GLU A 13 -18.34 -2.99 15.95
N VAL A 14 -17.33 -2.15 16.21
CA VAL A 14 -16.79 -1.90 17.56
C VAL A 14 -17.86 -1.35 18.52
N LEU A 15 -18.81 -0.56 18.01
CA LEU A 15 -19.93 -0.03 18.79
C LEU A 15 -21.10 -1.02 18.98
N GLY A 16 -21.02 -2.24 18.46
CA GLY A 16 -22.11 -3.22 18.51
C GLY A 16 -23.29 -2.91 17.58
N LYS A 17 -23.13 -1.98 16.62
CA LYS A 17 -24.15 -1.58 15.64
C LYS A 17 -24.10 -2.46 14.40
N SER A 18 -24.48 -3.73 14.55
CA SER A 18 -24.34 -4.76 13.51
C SER A 18 -25.09 -4.44 12.20
N GLY A 19 -26.26 -3.78 12.28
CA GLY A 19 -27.03 -3.33 11.12
C GLY A 19 -26.26 -2.31 10.28
N ASP A 20 -25.77 -1.24 10.93
CA ASP A 20 -24.99 -0.18 10.30
C ASP A 20 -23.68 -0.74 9.71
N SER A 21 -22.99 -1.59 10.47
CA SER A 21 -21.76 -2.24 10.02
C SER A 21 -21.96 -3.00 8.72
N LYS A 22 -23.00 -3.84 8.63
CA LYS A 22 -23.34 -4.60 7.42
C LYS A 22 -23.74 -3.69 6.26
N GLN A 23 -24.49 -2.64 6.52
CA GLN A 23 -24.89 -1.65 5.51
C GLN A 23 -23.66 -0.96 4.90
N PHE A 24 -22.75 -0.44 5.73
CA PHE A 24 -21.55 0.24 5.26
C PHE A 24 -20.57 -0.71 4.56
N LEU A 25 -20.44 -1.96 5.04
CA LEU A 25 -19.66 -2.98 4.35
C LEU A 25 -20.17 -3.20 2.93
N ASN A 26 -21.48 -3.41 2.77
CA ASN A 26 -22.10 -3.61 1.46
C ASN A 26 -21.92 -2.40 0.53
N GLN A 27 -21.93 -1.17 1.08
CA GLN A 27 -21.64 0.04 0.31
C GLN A 27 -20.18 0.08 -0.16
N SER A 28 -19.24 -0.24 0.74
CA SER A 28 -17.80 -0.26 0.43
C SER A 28 -17.40 -1.21 -0.71
N LEU A 29 -18.23 -2.22 -1.00
CA LEU A 29 -18.00 -3.21 -2.06
C LEU A 29 -18.58 -2.81 -3.43
N LYS A 30 -19.27 -1.67 -3.53
CA LYS A 30 -19.91 -1.21 -4.78
C LYS A 30 -18.92 -0.70 -5.82
N TYR A 31 -17.63 -0.53 -5.49
CA TYR A 31 -16.58 -0.17 -6.47
C TYR A 31 -16.55 -1.09 -7.68
N LYS A 32 -16.92 -2.37 -7.50
CA LYS A 32 -16.91 -3.42 -8.53
C LYS A 32 -17.72 -3.06 -9.77
N LYS A 33 -18.75 -2.21 -9.65
CA LYS A 33 -19.58 -1.79 -10.78
C LYS A 33 -18.85 -0.87 -11.77
N TYR A 34 -17.79 -0.20 -11.32
CA TYR A 34 -16.99 0.69 -12.18
C TYR A 34 -15.88 -0.04 -12.93
N TYR A 35 -15.65 -1.33 -12.65
CA TYR A 35 -14.56 -2.06 -13.27
C TYR A 35 -14.88 -2.40 -14.72
N SER A 36 -14.13 -1.78 -15.65
CA SER A 36 -14.22 -2.08 -17.07
C SER A 36 -13.29 -3.25 -17.40
N LYS A 37 -13.85 -4.36 -17.90
CA LYS A 37 -13.04 -5.49 -18.37
C LYS A 37 -12.26 -5.17 -19.66
N GLU A 38 -12.74 -4.21 -20.43
CA GLU A 38 -12.12 -3.78 -21.69
C GLU A 38 -10.76 -3.14 -21.44
N TYR A 39 -10.71 -2.18 -20.50
CA TYR A 39 -9.48 -1.46 -20.14
C TYR A 39 -8.77 -2.05 -18.92
N LYS A 40 -9.41 -2.97 -18.19
CA LYS A 40 -8.96 -3.52 -16.90
C LYS A 40 -8.79 -2.46 -15.79
N THR A 41 -9.31 -1.26 -16.01
CA THR A 41 -9.29 -0.15 -15.06
C THR A 41 -10.69 0.15 -14.53
N PHE A 42 -10.80 1.08 -13.58
CA PHE A 42 -12.09 1.69 -13.28
C PHE A 42 -12.47 2.69 -14.38
N ARG A 43 -13.75 2.71 -14.76
CA ARG A 43 -14.30 3.60 -15.78
C ARG A 43 -15.56 4.29 -15.24
N PRO A 44 -15.70 5.62 -15.40
CA PRO A 44 -16.89 6.34 -14.95
C PRO A 44 -18.18 5.77 -15.56
N LEU A 45 -19.26 5.84 -14.79
CA LEU A 45 -20.61 5.50 -15.25
C LEU A 45 -21.44 6.77 -15.46
N LEU A 46 -22.18 6.82 -16.56
CA LEU A 46 -23.19 7.83 -16.83
C LEU A 46 -24.44 7.60 -15.95
N PRO A 47 -25.34 8.60 -15.81
CA PRO A 47 -26.56 8.45 -15.03
C PRO A 47 -27.47 7.29 -15.48
N ASN A 48 -27.41 6.91 -16.76
CA ASN A 48 -28.15 5.77 -17.33
C ASN A 48 -27.51 4.41 -17.00
N GLY A 49 -26.35 4.38 -16.32
CA GLY A 49 -25.64 3.17 -15.94
C GLY A 49 -24.67 2.63 -16.99
N GLU A 50 -24.52 3.29 -18.14
CA GLU A 50 -23.54 2.92 -19.16
C GLU A 50 -22.15 3.48 -18.80
N PHE A 51 -21.10 2.80 -19.26
CA PHE A 51 -19.74 3.32 -19.15
C PHE A 51 -19.56 4.56 -20.04
N LEU A 52 -18.93 5.60 -19.49
CA LEU A 52 -18.60 6.83 -20.23
C LEU A 52 -17.82 6.50 -21.51
N SER A 53 -18.28 6.97 -22.67
CA SER A 53 -17.64 6.74 -23.97
C SER A 53 -17.65 8.03 -24.82
N PRO A 54 -16.57 8.38 -25.56
CA PRO A 54 -15.28 7.69 -25.61
C PRO A 54 -14.54 7.73 -24.27
N PHE A 55 -13.56 6.84 -24.10
CA PHE A 55 -12.78 6.73 -22.87
C PHE A 55 -11.33 6.39 -23.21
N ASP A 56 -10.41 7.17 -22.66
CA ASP A 56 -8.98 6.87 -22.66
C ASP A 56 -8.55 6.65 -21.21
N PRO A 57 -8.05 5.46 -20.82
CA PRO A 57 -7.63 5.19 -19.46
C PRO A 57 -6.42 6.01 -19.02
N LYS A 58 -5.69 6.65 -19.94
CA LYS A 58 -4.56 7.56 -19.67
C LYS A 58 -4.99 9.02 -19.54
N GLN A 59 -6.21 9.37 -19.95
CA GLN A 59 -6.70 10.74 -19.78
C GLN A 59 -6.64 11.13 -18.29
N GLY A 60 -6.08 12.31 -18.01
CA GLY A 60 -5.83 12.79 -16.65
C GLY A 60 -4.37 12.69 -16.19
N GLU A 61 -3.53 11.94 -16.91
CA GLU A 61 -2.07 12.04 -16.73
C GLU A 61 -1.61 13.49 -16.94
N ASN A 62 -0.57 13.91 -16.20
CA ASN A 62 -0.05 15.28 -16.23
C ASN A 62 -1.08 16.37 -15.90
N PHE A 63 -2.01 16.08 -14.98
CA PHE A 63 -3.05 17.01 -14.51
C PHE A 63 -4.05 17.48 -15.59
N GLU A 64 -4.21 16.69 -16.66
CA GLU A 64 -5.26 16.95 -17.65
C GLU A 64 -6.66 16.85 -17.00
N PRO A 65 -7.61 17.74 -17.32
CA PRO A 65 -9.00 17.57 -16.91
C PRO A 65 -9.59 16.24 -17.39
N VAL A 66 -10.07 15.42 -16.46
CA VAL A 66 -10.65 14.11 -16.78
C VAL A 66 -11.95 13.88 -15.98
N PRO A 67 -13.01 13.34 -16.61
CA PRO A 67 -14.19 12.92 -15.86
C PRO A 67 -13.90 11.76 -14.91
N GLY A 68 -14.23 11.93 -13.62
CA GLY A 68 -14.28 10.85 -12.64
C GLY A 68 -12.98 10.54 -11.90
N PHE A 69 -11.87 11.16 -12.29
CA PHE A 69 -10.58 11.07 -11.57
C PHE A 69 -10.11 12.48 -11.18
N HIS A 70 -9.27 12.57 -10.16
CA HIS A 70 -8.72 13.84 -9.68
C HIS A 70 -7.19 13.74 -9.77
N GLU A 71 -6.57 14.66 -10.52
CA GLU A 71 -5.11 14.77 -10.63
C GLU A 71 -4.41 13.45 -11.03
N GLY A 72 -5.06 12.67 -11.87
CA GLY A 72 -4.53 11.40 -12.35
C GLY A 72 -5.52 10.70 -13.25
N SER A 73 -5.11 9.57 -13.79
CA SER A 73 -5.86 8.77 -14.76
C SER A 73 -6.52 7.55 -14.11
N ALA A 74 -7.21 6.76 -14.93
CA ALA A 74 -7.81 5.52 -14.48
C ALA A 74 -6.76 4.53 -13.92
N TRP A 75 -5.53 4.57 -14.43
CA TRP A 75 -4.45 3.74 -13.92
C TRP A 75 -4.03 4.10 -12.50
N ASN A 76 -3.94 5.39 -12.16
CA ASN A 76 -3.61 5.86 -10.81
C ASN A 76 -4.65 5.42 -9.76
N TYR A 77 -5.87 5.09 -10.17
CA TYR A 77 -6.97 4.71 -9.28
C TYR A 77 -7.35 3.22 -9.32
N SER A 78 -6.82 2.42 -10.25
CA SER A 78 -7.26 1.04 -10.51
C SER A 78 -6.97 0.05 -9.39
N PHE A 79 -5.98 0.33 -8.55
CA PHE A 79 -5.67 -0.45 -7.35
C PHE A 79 -5.97 0.29 -6.04
N MET A 80 -6.64 1.46 -6.10
CA MET A 80 -7.05 2.24 -4.92
C MET A 80 -8.27 1.61 -4.20
N VAL A 81 -8.15 0.32 -3.88
CA VAL A 81 -9.14 -0.48 -3.12
C VAL A 81 -8.43 -1.21 -1.96
N PRO A 82 -7.70 -0.49 -1.09
CA PRO A 82 -6.87 -1.12 -0.05
C PRO A 82 -7.71 -1.94 0.94
N HIS A 83 -8.98 -1.58 1.13
CA HIS A 83 -9.90 -2.26 2.04
C HIS A 83 -10.40 -3.63 1.54
N ASP A 84 -10.25 -3.95 0.24
CA ASP A 84 -10.73 -5.21 -0.35
C ASP A 84 -9.76 -5.74 -1.43
N VAL A 85 -8.45 -5.74 -1.15
CA VAL A 85 -7.44 -6.33 -2.07
C VAL A 85 -7.77 -7.77 -2.48
N PRO A 86 -8.26 -8.68 -1.60
CA PRO A 86 -8.70 -10.00 -2.02
C PRO A 86 -9.85 -9.98 -3.03
N GLY A 87 -10.83 -9.08 -2.84
CA GLY A 87 -11.92 -8.87 -3.78
C GLY A 87 -11.44 -8.29 -5.11
N LEU A 88 -10.46 -7.37 -5.09
CA LEU A 88 -9.83 -6.81 -6.29
C LEU A 88 -9.06 -7.88 -7.07
N ILE A 89 -8.28 -8.73 -6.37
CA ILE A 89 -7.60 -9.89 -6.98
C ILE A 89 -8.62 -10.78 -7.71
N LYS A 90 -9.77 -11.06 -7.09
CA LYS A 90 -10.83 -11.86 -7.73
C LYS A 90 -11.44 -11.13 -8.94
N LEU A 91 -11.69 -9.84 -8.82
CA LEU A 91 -12.28 -9.00 -9.87
C LEU A 91 -11.39 -8.95 -11.12
N MET A 92 -10.07 -8.85 -10.93
CA MET A 92 -9.08 -8.81 -12.00
C MET A 92 -8.75 -10.18 -12.64
N GLY A 93 -9.41 -11.26 -12.20
CA GLY A 93 -9.21 -12.61 -12.78
C GLY A 93 -8.22 -13.49 -12.03
N GLY A 94 -7.95 -13.19 -10.76
CA GLY A 94 -7.12 -13.98 -9.86
C GLY A 94 -5.68 -13.49 -9.75
N LYS A 95 -4.91 -14.16 -8.89
CA LYS A 95 -3.57 -13.72 -8.45
C LYS A 95 -2.60 -13.41 -9.61
N ARG A 96 -2.55 -14.28 -10.62
CA ARG A 96 -1.65 -14.10 -11.78
C ARG A 96 -2.01 -12.87 -12.61
N ALA A 97 -3.31 -12.65 -12.86
CA ALA A 97 -3.77 -11.50 -13.62
C ALA A 97 -3.58 -10.20 -12.84
N PHE A 98 -3.88 -10.20 -11.54
CA PHE A 98 -3.62 -9.07 -10.64
C PHE A 98 -2.14 -8.68 -10.63
N VAL A 99 -1.23 -9.64 -10.44
CA VAL A 99 0.21 -9.39 -10.37
C VAL A 99 0.75 -8.86 -11.70
N LYS A 100 0.29 -9.41 -12.83
CA LYS A 100 0.68 -8.92 -14.15
C LYS A 100 0.19 -7.49 -14.36
N HIS A 101 -1.07 -7.21 -14.05
CA HIS A 101 -1.63 -5.87 -14.23
C HIS A 101 -0.99 -4.84 -13.30
N LEU A 102 -0.62 -5.23 -12.08
CA LEU A 102 0.13 -4.37 -11.17
C LEU A 102 1.55 -4.10 -11.67
N GLN A 103 2.19 -5.07 -12.35
CA GLN A 103 3.49 -4.85 -13.01
C GLN A 103 3.37 -3.87 -14.18
N GLU A 104 2.32 -3.99 -15.00
CA GLU A 104 2.04 -3.07 -16.10
C GLU A 104 2.02 -1.61 -15.63
N VAL A 105 1.56 -1.33 -14.40
CA VAL A 105 1.59 0.04 -13.83
C VAL A 105 3.01 0.61 -13.78
N PHE A 106 4.00 -0.19 -13.38
CA PHE A 106 5.38 0.27 -13.22
C PHE A 106 6.19 0.11 -14.52
N GLU A 107 5.87 -0.88 -15.36
CA GLU A 107 6.57 -1.11 -16.64
C GLU A 107 6.15 -0.14 -17.74
N GLU A 108 4.94 0.43 -17.66
CA GLU A 108 4.40 1.39 -18.63
C GLU A 108 4.30 2.83 -18.07
N ASP A 109 5.05 3.14 -17.01
CA ASP A 109 5.16 4.47 -16.39
C ASP A 109 3.81 5.08 -15.96
N HIS A 110 2.89 4.26 -15.47
CA HIS A 110 1.61 4.70 -14.88
C HIS A 110 1.68 4.97 -13.38
N TYR A 111 2.80 4.60 -12.74
CA TYR A 111 3.07 4.97 -11.36
C TYR A 111 3.52 6.44 -11.30
N ASP A 112 2.97 7.19 -10.36
CA ASP A 112 3.31 8.61 -10.18
C ASP A 112 3.86 8.77 -8.76
N PRO A 113 5.19 8.93 -8.59
CA PRO A 113 5.79 9.11 -7.27
C PRO A 113 5.50 10.49 -6.67
N THR A 114 4.90 11.40 -7.43
CA THR A 114 4.68 12.79 -7.04
C THR A 114 3.30 13.05 -6.43
N ASN A 115 2.41 12.05 -6.44
CA ASN A 115 1.00 12.18 -6.06
C ASN A 115 0.49 10.95 -5.28
N GLU A 116 -0.44 11.13 -4.35
CA GLU A 116 -0.90 10.11 -3.40
C GLU A 116 -1.65 8.88 -3.94
N PRO A 117 -2.50 8.96 -5.00
CA PRO A 117 -3.48 7.90 -5.29
C PRO A 117 -2.91 6.48 -5.45
N ASN A 118 -1.66 6.36 -5.92
CA ASN A 118 -1.01 5.08 -6.18
C ASN A 118 0.26 4.82 -5.34
N ILE A 119 0.63 5.67 -4.37
CA ILE A 119 1.86 5.47 -3.56
C ILE A 119 1.87 4.15 -2.77
N SER A 120 0.70 3.55 -2.51
CA SER A 120 0.60 2.26 -1.82
C SER A 120 0.75 1.04 -2.74
N TYR A 121 0.75 1.22 -4.07
CA TYR A 121 0.74 0.13 -5.04
C TYR A 121 1.94 -0.83 -4.93
N PRO A 122 3.18 -0.37 -4.66
CA PRO A 122 4.31 -1.27 -4.48
C PRO A 122 4.08 -2.34 -3.40
N PHE A 123 3.30 -2.05 -2.37
CA PHE A 123 3.01 -2.94 -1.26
C PHE A 123 1.98 -4.03 -1.60
N LEU A 124 1.21 -3.84 -2.68
CA LEU A 124 0.15 -4.77 -3.05
C LEU A 124 0.67 -6.13 -3.54
N PHE A 125 1.93 -6.22 -4.00
CA PHE A 125 2.56 -7.50 -4.31
C PHE A 125 2.63 -8.42 -3.08
N SER A 126 2.75 -7.87 -1.88
CA SER A 126 2.81 -8.63 -0.62
C SER A 126 1.50 -9.34 -0.26
N TYR A 127 0.39 -8.98 -0.91
CA TYR A 127 -0.89 -9.71 -0.77
C TYR A 127 -0.91 -11.02 -1.56
N VAL A 128 0.05 -11.23 -2.46
CA VAL A 128 0.14 -12.43 -3.30
C VAL A 128 1.35 -13.26 -2.89
N LYS A 129 1.07 -14.41 -2.25
CA LYS A 129 2.09 -15.37 -1.81
C LYS A 129 3.06 -15.72 -2.95
N GLY A 130 4.35 -15.49 -2.73
CA GLY A 130 5.44 -15.72 -3.68
C GLY A 130 5.89 -14.48 -4.45
N GLU A 131 5.15 -13.38 -4.37
CA GLU A 131 5.43 -12.10 -5.05
C GLU A 131 5.93 -11.00 -4.12
N GLU A 132 6.07 -11.28 -2.82
CA GLU A 132 6.42 -10.28 -1.79
C GLU A 132 7.81 -9.65 -1.99
N TRP A 133 8.69 -10.39 -2.66
CA TRP A 133 10.01 -9.91 -3.11
C TRP A 133 9.92 -8.69 -4.05
N ARG A 134 8.81 -8.54 -4.80
CA ARG A 134 8.61 -7.39 -5.68
C ARG A 134 8.36 -6.13 -4.87
N THR A 135 7.58 -6.21 -3.79
CA THR A 135 7.44 -5.11 -2.83
C THR A 135 8.80 -4.65 -2.33
N GLN A 136 9.63 -5.61 -1.89
CA GLN A 136 10.95 -5.32 -1.32
C GLN A 136 11.87 -4.63 -2.32
N LYS A 137 11.93 -5.17 -3.55
CA LYS A 137 12.75 -4.64 -4.63
C LYS A 137 12.27 -3.26 -5.07
N LEU A 138 10.98 -3.15 -5.42
CA LEU A 138 10.41 -1.95 -6.01
C LEU A 138 10.40 -0.77 -5.04
N VAL A 139 10.06 -0.99 -3.77
CA VAL A 139 10.15 0.08 -2.76
C VAL A 139 11.58 0.59 -2.62
N ARG A 140 12.59 -0.30 -2.65
CA ARG A 140 13.99 0.13 -2.60
C ARG A 140 14.37 0.97 -3.81
N GLU A 141 13.97 0.54 -5.01
CA GLU A 141 14.24 1.26 -6.27
C GLU A 141 13.59 2.64 -6.24
N LEU A 142 12.31 2.74 -5.88
CA LEU A 142 11.58 4.01 -5.79
C LEU A 142 12.21 4.98 -4.78
N ILE A 143 12.66 4.49 -3.62
CA ILE A 143 13.37 5.33 -2.64
C ILE A 143 14.65 5.90 -3.27
N GLN A 144 15.46 5.05 -3.92
CA GLN A 144 16.75 5.46 -4.50
C GLN A 144 16.59 6.42 -5.68
N GLU A 145 15.54 6.26 -6.46
CA GLU A 145 15.28 7.05 -7.65
C GLU A 145 14.72 8.44 -7.30
N HIS A 146 13.76 8.49 -6.37
CA HIS A 146 12.93 9.66 -6.16
C HIS A 146 13.28 10.49 -4.93
N PHE A 147 13.98 9.92 -3.93
CA PHE A 147 14.30 10.62 -2.69
C PHE A 147 15.80 10.87 -2.55
N LYS A 148 16.20 12.13 -2.34
CA LYS A 148 17.61 12.54 -2.27
C LYS A 148 17.87 13.44 -1.07
N ASN A 149 19.12 13.49 -0.64
CA ASN A 149 19.58 14.44 0.38
C ASN A 149 20.07 15.75 -0.28
N SER A 150 19.16 16.42 -0.98
CA SER A 150 19.41 17.68 -1.70
C SER A 150 18.16 18.56 -1.68
N PRO A 151 18.25 19.87 -2.01
CA PRO A 151 17.10 20.77 -2.04
C PRO A 151 15.94 20.30 -2.95
N ASP A 152 16.23 19.53 -3.99
CA ASP A 152 15.29 18.85 -4.91
C ASP A 152 15.04 17.39 -4.51
N GLY A 153 15.09 17.11 -3.20
CA GLY A 153 15.13 15.76 -2.65
C GLY A 153 13.80 15.02 -2.56
N LEU A 154 12.69 15.68 -2.90
CA LEU A 154 11.35 15.07 -2.95
C LEU A 154 10.89 14.93 -4.41
N PRO A 155 10.14 13.87 -4.76
CA PRO A 155 9.62 13.69 -6.11
C PRO A 155 8.59 14.75 -6.51
N GLY A 156 7.81 15.22 -5.55
CA GLY A 156 6.73 16.19 -5.75
C GLY A 156 6.55 17.08 -4.53
N ILE A 157 5.37 17.67 -4.41
CA ILE A 157 4.98 18.39 -3.19
C ILE A 157 4.92 17.40 -2.01
N ASP A 158 5.30 17.84 -0.82
CA ASP A 158 5.35 16.95 0.35
C ASP A 158 3.96 16.64 0.93
N ASP A 159 2.95 17.40 0.52
CA ASP A 159 1.57 17.34 1.01
C ASP A 159 1.46 17.18 2.52
N THR A 160 2.00 18.17 3.22
CA THR A 160 1.98 18.28 4.69
C THR A 160 2.65 17.10 5.39
N GLY A 161 3.65 16.49 4.75
CA GLY A 161 4.43 15.37 5.28
C GLY A 161 3.99 14.00 4.75
N THR A 162 3.11 13.93 3.74
CA THR A 162 2.64 12.66 3.17
C THR A 162 3.78 11.92 2.48
N MET A 163 4.52 12.58 1.58
CA MET A 163 5.67 11.96 0.90
C MET A 163 6.80 11.65 1.88
N SER A 164 7.11 12.57 2.80
CA SER A 164 8.07 12.34 3.88
C SER A 164 7.70 11.15 4.76
N THR A 165 6.41 10.98 5.09
CA THR A 165 5.92 9.85 5.88
C THR A 165 6.07 8.54 5.11
N TRP A 166 5.76 8.54 3.81
CA TRP A 166 5.91 7.37 2.95
C TRP A 166 7.35 6.84 2.96
N VAL A 167 8.32 7.73 2.75
CA VAL A 167 9.73 7.33 2.71
C VAL A 167 10.23 6.89 4.08
N VAL A 168 9.86 7.57 5.18
CA VAL A 168 10.27 7.20 6.54
C VAL A 168 9.76 5.80 6.92
N PHE A 169 8.46 5.52 6.73
CA PHE A 169 7.90 4.19 6.97
C PHE A 169 8.60 3.12 6.13
N SER A 170 8.74 3.38 4.84
CA SER A 170 9.37 2.45 3.91
C SER A 170 10.82 2.15 4.28
N MET A 171 11.60 3.16 4.68
CA MET A 171 12.98 3.01 5.14
C MET A 171 13.10 2.24 6.46
N MET A 172 12.11 2.35 7.36
CA MET A 172 12.02 1.53 8.58
C MET A 172 11.67 0.06 8.27
N GLY A 173 11.14 -0.23 7.08
CA GLY A 173 10.84 -1.60 6.62
C GLY A 173 9.37 -2.01 6.75
N PHE A 174 8.44 -1.07 6.90
CA PHE A 174 7.01 -1.39 6.92
C PHE A 174 6.15 -0.17 6.56
N TYR A 175 4.96 -0.36 5.97
CA TYR A 175 4.09 0.74 5.54
C TYR A 175 2.60 0.45 5.78
N PRO A 176 1.80 1.43 6.26
CA PRO A 176 0.36 1.29 6.44
C PRO A 176 -0.40 1.45 5.10
N ASP A 177 -0.36 0.43 4.26
CA ASP A 177 -0.95 0.45 2.90
C ASP A 177 -2.48 0.47 2.86
N ASN A 178 -3.15 0.28 4.01
CA ASN A 178 -4.61 0.33 4.11
C ASN A 178 -5.06 1.17 5.32
N ALA A 179 -5.58 2.37 5.05
CA ALA A 179 -6.04 3.30 6.08
C ALA A 179 -7.19 2.78 6.96
N THR A 180 -7.91 1.73 6.56
CA THR A 180 -8.98 1.15 7.39
C THR A 180 -8.53 -0.03 8.23
N ASP A 181 -7.34 -0.58 7.99
CA ASP A 181 -6.78 -1.76 8.66
C ASP A 181 -5.56 -1.35 9.46
N ALA A 182 -5.59 -1.60 10.78
CA ALA A 182 -4.46 -1.31 11.67
C ALA A 182 -3.37 -2.38 11.50
N SER A 183 -2.83 -2.50 10.28
CA SER A 183 -1.77 -3.43 9.91
C SER A 183 -0.81 -2.76 8.93
N TYR A 184 0.43 -3.23 8.91
CA TYR A 184 1.51 -2.71 8.09
C TYR A 184 2.08 -3.80 7.20
N THR A 185 2.28 -3.51 5.91
CA THR A 185 3.02 -4.40 5.01
C THR A 185 4.51 -4.23 5.23
N LEU A 186 5.20 -5.35 5.48
CA LEU A 186 6.64 -5.40 5.63
C LEU A 186 7.34 -5.27 4.27
N THR A 187 8.44 -4.51 4.25
CA THR A 187 9.35 -4.32 3.12
C THR A 187 10.80 -4.32 3.63
N SER A 188 11.77 -4.18 2.73
CA SER A 188 13.20 -4.22 3.06
C SER A 188 13.66 -2.96 3.80
N PRO A 189 14.08 -3.03 5.08
CA PRO A 189 14.58 -1.87 5.81
C PRO A 189 15.86 -1.32 5.19
N VAL A 190 15.99 0.01 5.15
CA VAL A 190 17.18 0.69 4.64
C VAL A 190 18.27 0.73 5.71
N PHE A 191 17.90 1.07 6.95
CA PHE A 191 18.81 1.23 8.06
C PHE A 191 19.18 -0.11 8.72
N ASP A 192 20.38 -0.17 9.30
CA ASP A 192 20.84 -1.33 10.07
C ASP A 192 20.12 -1.43 11.41
N LYS A 193 19.76 -0.29 12.01
CA LYS A 193 18.98 -0.22 13.24
C LYS A 193 18.10 1.02 13.28
N VAL A 194 16.86 0.85 13.73
CA VAL A 194 15.92 1.93 14.06
C VAL A 194 15.40 1.68 15.48
N THR A 195 15.32 2.72 16.28
CA THR A 195 14.67 2.67 17.61
C THR A 195 13.55 3.70 17.62
N ILE A 196 12.31 3.23 17.77
CA ILE A 196 11.12 4.07 17.87
C ILE A 196 10.78 4.21 19.36
N LYS A 197 10.82 5.42 19.89
CA LYS A 197 10.33 5.72 21.23
C LYS A 197 8.81 5.77 21.21
N LEU A 198 8.17 4.97 22.06
CA LEU A 198 6.72 4.89 22.16
C LEU A 198 6.22 5.84 23.25
N ASN A 199 5.02 6.37 23.06
CA ASN A 199 4.43 7.27 24.05
C ASN A 199 3.86 6.44 25.23
N PRO A 200 4.34 6.66 26.47
CA PRO A 200 3.91 5.91 27.65
C PRO A 200 2.44 6.13 28.03
N ASP A 201 1.79 7.18 27.53
CA ASP A 201 0.36 7.41 27.75
C ASP A 201 -0.53 6.41 26.99
N PHE A 202 0.00 5.81 25.93
CA PHE A 202 -0.74 4.93 25.01
C PHE A 202 -0.21 3.50 24.95
N TYR A 203 1.05 3.26 25.31
CA TYR A 203 1.72 1.99 25.11
C TYR A 203 2.53 1.55 26.34
N ASP A 204 2.48 0.25 26.65
CA ASP A 204 3.22 -0.34 27.78
C ASP A 204 4.73 -0.45 27.53
N LYS A 205 5.14 -0.57 26.26
CA LYS A 205 6.54 -0.64 25.85
C LYS A 205 7.10 0.77 25.71
N GLU A 206 8.31 1.01 26.21
CA GLU A 206 9.00 2.30 26.06
C GLU A 206 9.55 2.52 24.65
N GLU A 207 9.97 1.44 23.99
CA GLU A 207 10.54 1.49 22.65
C GLU A 207 10.29 0.21 21.86
N LEU A 208 10.33 0.37 20.54
CA LEU A 208 10.43 -0.71 19.57
C LEU A 208 11.79 -0.61 18.86
N VAL A 209 12.56 -1.69 18.86
CA VAL A 209 13.83 -1.79 18.15
C VAL A 209 13.68 -2.61 16.87
N ILE A 210 14.08 -2.07 15.74
CA ILE A 210 14.13 -2.77 14.45
C ILE A 210 15.60 -2.90 14.05
N GLU A 211 16.06 -4.12 13.79
CA GLU A 211 17.43 -4.40 13.37
C GLU A 211 17.46 -5.20 12.06
N THR A 212 18.51 -4.97 11.28
CA THR A 212 18.72 -5.63 9.99
C THR A 212 20.06 -6.37 10.00
N ASN A 213 20.02 -7.68 9.79
CA ASN A 213 21.21 -8.49 9.53
C ASN A 213 21.38 -8.66 8.03
N LYS A 214 22.44 -8.08 7.46
CA LYS A 214 22.74 -8.17 6.03
C LYS A 214 23.78 -9.25 5.78
N SER A 215 23.53 -10.12 4.81
CA SER A 215 24.54 -11.10 4.36
C SER A 215 25.62 -10.51 3.45
N SER A 216 25.39 -9.29 2.94
CA SER A 216 26.30 -8.49 2.10
C SER A 216 25.71 -7.09 1.89
N ASP A 217 26.48 -6.18 1.28
CA ASP A 217 26.07 -4.78 1.08
C ASP A 217 24.88 -4.62 0.12
N ASP A 218 24.68 -5.58 -0.80
CA ASP A 218 23.56 -5.62 -1.74
C ASP A 218 22.37 -6.45 -1.23
N ALA A 219 22.39 -6.84 0.05
CA ALA A 219 21.32 -7.64 0.65
C ALA A 219 20.00 -6.86 0.71
N LEU A 220 19.05 -7.28 -0.12
CA LEU A 220 17.76 -6.61 -0.29
C LEU A 220 16.59 -7.46 0.22
N TYR A 221 16.60 -8.77 -0.03
CA TYR A 221 15.43 -9.62 0.13
C TYR A 221 15.32 -10.18 1.54
N ILE A 222 14.13 -10.07 2.13
CA ILE A 222 13.82 -10.63 3.45
C ILE A 222 13.82 -12.16 3.36
N LYS A 223 14.78 -12.80 4.02
CA LYS A 223 14.80 -14.26 4.19
C LYS A 223 14.03 -14.71 5.40
N ARG A 224 14.10 -13.91 6.46
CA ARG A 224 13.46 -14.21 7.74
C ARG A 224 13.19 -12.91 8.48
N THR A 225 12.04 -12.88 9.13
CA THR A 225 11.72 -11.87 10.14
C THR A 225 11.50 -12.60 11.46
N THR A 226 12.02 -12.04 12.55
CA THR A 226 11.71 -12.50 13.91
C THR A 226 11.18 -11.34 14.74
N VAL A 227 10.15 -11.60 15.54
CA VAL A 227 9.58 -10.68 16.53
C VAL A 227 9.84 -11.29 17.91
N ASP A 228 10.56 -10.58 18.76
CA ASP A 228 10.99 -11.03 20.10
C ASP A 228 11.60 -12.43 20.10
N GLY A 229 12.51 -12.66 19.14
CA GLY A 229 13.22 -13.94 18.93
C GLY A 229 12.37 -15.06 18.31
N LYS A 230 11.06 -14.86 18.11
CA LYS A 230 10.18 -15.85 17.48
C LYS A 230 10.05 -15.59 16.00
N ARG A 231 10.05 -16.67 15.20
CA ARG A 231 9.87 -16.57 13.74
C ARG A 231 8.50 -15.98 13.42
N PHE A 232 8.50 -14.85 12.72
CA PHE A 232 7.31 -14.23 12.16
C PHE A 232 6.98 -14.85 10.81
N LYS A 233 5.70 -15.09 10.55
CA LYS A 233 5.22 -15.70 9.31
C LYS A 233 4.38 -14.69 8.52
N GLY A 234 4.79 -14.41 7.29
CA GLY A 234 4.11 -13.48 6.40
C GLY A 234 4.77 -12.10 6.38
N TYR A 235 4.08 -11.17 5.74
CA TYR A 235 4.60 -9.82 5.45
C TYR A 235 3.60 -8.75 5.87
N ARG A 236 2.70 -9.05 6.82
CA ARG A 236 1.76 -8.07 7.39
C ARG A 236 1.74 -8.19 8.90
N ILE A 237 2.19 -7.16 9.60
CA ILE A 237 2.20 -7.09 11.06
C ILE A 237 1.05 -6.18 11.53
N THR A 238 0.30 -6.59 12.54
CA THR A 238 -0.77 -5.74 13.09
C THR A 238 -0.16 -4.62 13.95
N HIS A 239 -0.87 -3.51 14.10
CA HIS A 239 -0.47 -2.44 15.02
C HIS A 239 -0.33 -2.96 16.45
N LYS A 240 -1.24 -3.83 16.87
CA LYS A 240 -1.18 -4.50 18.17
C LYS A 240 0.12 -5.28 18.34
N ASP A 241 0.52 -6.09 17.36
CA ASP A 241 1.75 -6.87 17.44
C ASP A 241 2.99 -5.97 17.37
N LEU A 242 2.94 -4.91 16.55
CA LEU A 242 4.04 -3.95 16.39
C LEU A 242 4.35 -3.20 17.69
N VAL A 243 3.34 -2.65 18.37
CA VAL A 243 3.54 -1.83 19.58
C VAL A 243 3.80 -2.65 20.85
N ASN A 244 3.52 -3.95 20.81
CA ASN A 244 3.84 -4.87 21.91
C ASN A 244 5.18 -5.59 21.73
N ALA A 245 5.80 -5.49 20.55
CA ALA A 245 7.11 -6.04 20.28
C ALA A 245 8.21 -5.17 20.93
N GLU A 246 9.22 -5.82 21.52
CA GLU A 246 10.44 -5.15 21.96
C GLU A 246 11.42 -5.04 20.79
N LYS A 247 11.50 -6.11 19.98
CA LYS A 247 12.48 -6.21 18.91
C LYS A 247 11.96 -6.94 17.68
N ILE A 248 12.17 -6.34 16.51
CA ILE A 248 11.97 -6.95 15.20
C ILE A 248 13.32 -7.05 14.49
N VAL A 249 13.67 -8.24 14.01
CA VAL A 249 14.91 -8.47 13.26
C VAL A 249 14.60 -8.96 11.86
N PHE A 250 15.18 -8.31 10.86
CA PHE A 250 15.14 -8.69 9.45
C PHE A 250 16.48 -9.30 9.03
N ASP A 251 16.48 -10.56 8.62
CA ASP A 251 17.64 -11.18 7.98
C ASP A 251 17.51 -11.01 6.45
N LEU A 252 18.41 -10.23 5.85
CA LEU A 252 18.40 -9.91 4.42
C LEU A 252 19.43 -10.70 3.61
N SER A 253 19.08 -10.99 2.36
CA SER A 253 19.92 -11.65 1.38
C SER A 253 19.84 -11.01 0.00
N SER A 254 20.92 -11.08 -0.77
CA SER A 254 20.96 -10.64 -2.17
C SER A 254 20.15 -11.56 -3.10
N LYS A 255 19.74 -12.75 -2.62
CA LYS A 255 18.90 -13.69 -3.37
C LYS A 255 17.46 -13.68 -2.84
N LYS A 256 16.48 -13.66 -3.75
CA LYS A 256 15.07 -13.94 -3.43
C LYS A 256 14.93 -15.29 -2.72
#